data_AF-A0A0M3IDF3-F1
#
_entry.id   AF-A0A0M3IDF3-F1
#
_cell.length_a   1.000
_cell.length_b   1.000
_cell.length_c   1.000
_cell.angle_alpha   90.00
_cell.angle_beta   90.00
_cell.angle_gamma   90.00
#
_symmetry.space_group_name_H-M   'P 1'
#
loop_
_entity.id
_entity.type
_entity.pdbx_description
1 polymer ?
#
loop_
_entity_poly.entity_id
_entity_poly.type
_entity_poly.pdbx_seq_one_letter_code
_entity_poly.pdbx_strand_id
1 'polypeptide(L)' 'MWESLIKVVFQAAFTQLVQYYHRFSKVLSHEVFSDNAALKELVNIHHIMVELKKYKPVY' A
#
# COMPACT_ATOMS: atom_id res chain seq x y z
N MET A 1 -16.39 -11.21 -19.02
CA MET A 1 -16.31 -9.76 -19.31
C MET A 1 -16.28 -8.91 -18.04
N TRP A 2 -17.28 -9.03 -17.15
CA TRP A 2 -17.32 -8.28 -15.87
C TRP A 2 -16.18 -8.61 -14.88
N GLU A 3 -15.72 -9.87 -14.85
CA GLU A 3 -14.57 -10.29 -14.03
C GLU A 3 -13.25 -9.59 -14.42
N SER A 4 -13.12 -9.19 -15.68
CA SER A 4 -11.94 -8.48 -16.18
C SER A 4 -11.92 -7.03 -15.68
N LEU A 5 -13.09 -6.38 -15.60
CA LEU A 5 -13.25 -5.05 -15.01
C LEU A 5 -12.87 -5.02 -13.54
N ILE A 6 -13.29 -6.03 -12.77
CA ILE A 6 -12.95 -6.15 -11.35
C ILE A 6 -11.43 -6.23 -11.16
N LYS A 7 -10.75 -7.03 -11.98
CA LYS A 7 -9.28 -7.15 -11.94
C LYS A 7 -8.59 -5.81 -12.23
N VAL A 8 -9.07 -5.05 -13.21
CA VAL A 8 -8.53 -3.73 -13.55
C VAL A 8 -8.72 -2.73 -12.42
N VAL A 9 -9.90 -2.68 -11.81
CA VAL A 9 -10.19 -1.77 -10.68
C VAL A 9 -9.30 -2.10 -9.48
N PHE A 10 -9.16 -3.38 -9.12
CA PHE A 10 -8.26 -3.78 -8.03
C PHE A 10 -6.80 -3.45 -8.34
N GLN A 11 -6.33 -3.74 -9.55
CA GLN A 11 -4.95 -3.45 -9.93
C GLN A 11 -4.66 -1.93 -9.89
N ALA A 12 -5.60 -1.10 -10.34
CA ALA A 12 -5.48 0.35 -10.28
C ALA A 12 -5.50 0.86 -8.83
N ALA A 13 -6.40 0.36 -7.99
CA ALA A 13 -6.48 0.71 -6.58
C ALA A 13 -5.19 0.34 -5.82
N PHE A 14 -4.64 -0.86 -6.04
CA PHE A 14 -3.38 -1.27 -5.40
C PHE A 14 -2.18 -0.47 -5.85
N THR A 15 -2.13 -0.14 -7.15
CA THR A 15 -1.07 0.72 -7.68
C THR A 15 -1.10 2.10 -7.01
N GLN A 16 -2.30 2.69 -6.86
CA GLN A 16 -2.46 3.96 -6.18
C GLN A 16 -2.09 3.86 -4.69
N LEU A 17 -2.52 2.81 -3.99
CA LEU A 17 -2.21 2.58 -2.58
C LEU A 17 -0.69 2.55 -2.34
N VAL A 18 0.06 1.80 -3.16
CA VAL A 18 1.52 1.71 -3.07
C VAL A 18 2.17 3.08 -3.33
N GLN A 19 1.70 3.81 -4.35
CA GLN A 19 2.21 5.15 -4.65
C GLN A 19 1.97 6.13 -3.50
N TYR A 20 0.77 6.12 -2.90
CA TYR A 20 0.44 6.96 -1.75
C TYR A 20 1.31 6.63 -0.55
N TYR A 21 1.53 5.35 -0.25
CA TYR A 21 2.43 4.96 0.83
C TYR A 21 3.83 5.50 0.61
N HIS A 22 4.40 5.35 -0.59
CA HIS A 22 5.76 5.86 -0.85
C HIS A 22 5.85 7.38 -0.71
N ARG A 23 4.83 8.11 -1.17
CA ARG A 23 4.77 9.57 -0.99
C ARG A 23 4.68 9.93 0.48
N PHE A 24 3.83 9.25 1.23
CA PHE A 24 3.65 9.48 2.66
C PHE A 24 4.91 9.14 3.46
N SER A 25 5.56 8.02 3.16
CA SER A 25 6.82 7.60 3.79
C SER A 25 7.94 8.62 3.54
N LYS A 26 8.00 9.25 2.35
CA LYS A 26 8.91 10.37 2.09
C LYS A 26 8.62 11.59 2.96
N VAL A 27 7.35 11.97 3.12
CA VAL A 27 6.95 13.08 4.01
C VAL A 27 7.38 12.80 5.45
N LEU A 28 7.16 11.57 5.92
CA LEU A 28 7.55 11.13 7.25
C LEU A 28 9.06 10.96 7.46
N SER A 29 9.85 10.93 6.39
CA SER A 29 11.31 10.91 6.46
C SER A 29 11.91 12.29 6.74
N HIS A 30 11.09 13.34 6.79
CA HIS A 30 11.53 14.69 7.14
C HIS A 30 11.93 14.76 8.62
N GLU A 31 13.00 15.51 8.94
CA GLU A 31 13.55 15.60 10.30
C GLU A 31 12.54 16.07 11.36
N VAL A 32 11.56 16.87 10.95
CA VAL A 32 10.44 17.32 11.80
C VAL A 32 9.64 16.15 12.40
N PHE A 33 9.68 14.97 11.78
CA PHE A 33 8.99 13.77 12.25
C PHE A 33 9.93 12.72 12.84
N SER A 34 11.25 12.95 12.90
CA SER A 34 12.24 11.92 13.25
C SER A 34 12.06 11.31 14.65
N ASP A 35 11.51 12.09 15.58
CA ASP A 35 11.24 11.67 16.96
C ASP A 35 9.80 11.19 17.19
N ASN A 36 9.01 11.04 16.13
CA ASN A 36 7.62 10.61 16.24
C ASN A 36 7.54 9.08 16.43
N ALA A 37 7.17 8.64 17.63
CA ALA A 37 7.02 7.23 17.97
C ALA A 37 6.03 6.47 17.05
N ALA A 38 5.01 7.17 16.52
CA ALA A 38 4.01 6.58 15.61
C ALA A 38 4.62 6.09 14.28
N LEU A 39 5.83 6.54 13.91
CA LEU A 39 6.56 6.02 12.75
C LEU A 39 6.87 4.52 12.86
N LYS A 40 7.03 4.01 14.08
CA LYS A 40 7.30 2.58 14.34
C LYS A 40 6.03 1.73 14.33
N GLU A 41 4.87 2.36 14.47
CA GLU A 41 3.55 1.72 14.44
C GLU A 41 2.97 1.65 13.03
N LEU A 42 3.58 2.37 12.08
CA LEU A 42 3.17 2.34 10.68
C LEU A 42 3.33 0.95 10.10
N VAL A 43 2.21 0.43 9.60
CA VAL A 43 2.17 -0.84 8.90
C VAL A 43 3.12 -0.76 7.72
N ASN A 44 4.16 -1.60 7.74
CA ASN A 44 5.11 -1.69 6.65
C ASN A 44 4.35 -2.06 5.37
N ILE A 45 4.50 -1.27 4.31
CA ILE A 45 3.86 -1.54 3.00
C ILE A 45 4.15 -2.95 2.49
N HIS A 46 5.28 -3.53 2.90
CA HIS A 46 5.60 -4.92 2.62
C HIS A 46 4.55 -5.88 3.18
N HIS A 47 4.06 -5.66 4.41
CA HIS A 47 3.03 -6.50 5.04
C HIS A 47 1.72 -6.40 4.27
N ILE A 48 1.29 -5.17 3.95
CA ILE A 48 0.09 -4.91 3.14
C ILE A 48 0.24 -5.61 1.78
N MET A 49 1.35 -5.42 1.08
CA MET A 49 1.59 -6.08 -0.21
C MET A 49 1.62 -7.61 -0.12
N VAL A 50 2.14 -8.18 0.97
CA VAL A 50 2.15 -9.63 1.20
C VAL A 50 0.72 -10.14 1.45
N GLU A 51 -0.09 -9.45 2.25
CA GLU A 51 -1.50 -9.81 2.45
C GLU A 51 -2.30 -9.73 1.16
N LEU A 52 -2.08 -8.69 0.35
CA LEU A 52 -2.74 -8.53 -0.94
C LEU A 52 -2.38 -9.64 -1.93
N LYS A 53 -1.13 -10.15 -1.88
CA LYS A 53 -0.71 -11.31 -2.68
C LYS A 53 -1.42 -12.60 -2.25
N LYS A 54 -1.97 -12.69 -1.03
CA LYS A 54 -2.77 -13.84 -0.58
C LYS A 54 -4.16 -13.84 -1.20
N TYR A 55 -4.71 -12.66 -1.48
CA TYR A 55 -5.97 -12.48 -2.22
C TYR A 55 -5.78 -12.64 -3.73
N LYS A 56 -4.94 -13.59 -4.18
CA LYS A 56 -4.95 -13.97 -5.58
C LYS A 56 -6.38 -14.42 -5.92
N PRO A 57 -6.95 -13.96 -7.04
CA PRO A 57 -8.19 -14.56 -7.52
C PRO A 57 -7.89 -16.05 -7.72
N VAL A 58 -8.59 -16.89 -6.96
CA VAL A 58 -8.66 -18.32 -7.23
C VAL A 58 -9.33 -18.39 -8.60
N TYR A 59 -8.54 -18.74 -9.60
CA TYR A 59 -9.01 -19.04 -10.96
C TYR A 59 -9.69 -20.39 -10.96
#